data_AF-A0A133YYY6-F1
#
_entry.id   AF-A0A133YYY6-F1
#
_cell.length_a   1.000
_cell.length_b   1.000
_cell.length_c   1.000
_cell.angle_alpha   90.00
_cell.angle_beta   90.00
_cell.angle_gamma   90.00
#
_symmetry.space_group_name_H-M   'P 1'
#
loop_
_entity.id
_entity.type
_entity.pdbx_description
1 polymer ?
#
loop_
_entity_poly.entity_id
_entity_poly.type
_entity_poly.pdbx_seq_one_letter_code
_entity_poly.pdbx_strand_id
1 'polypeptide(L)'
;MTFQIKKQILIGFAIVATLFACGDTEDLYSRHFCRLFFDNSIYNDATLATAMTPNSGAFVTITIVGKQYVFTSNQGLSSKVNITAKEEQMVAVLGMNNGIIVGYGTSIPSKFYAYDRECPNCFDVNALPVRSYKLTVSDFGTATCAHCHRQYNMNNGGMVSKGDNGKKLTLYYATTTGPYGKLNI
;
A
#
# COMPACT_ATOMS: atom_id res chain seq x y z
N MET A 1 28.73 47.39 64.45
CA MET A 1 27.52 46.87 65.13
C MET A 1 26.59 46.35 64.04
N THR A 2 26.10 45.11 64.18
CA THR A 2 25.00 44.45 63.41
C THR A 2 25.23 44.18 61.91
N PHE A 3 25.60 43.00 61.38
CA PHE A 3 25.05 41.60 61.31
C PHE A 3 24.21 41.28 60.03
N GLN A 4 24.82 40.48 59.12
CA GLN A 4 24.28 39.51 58.12
C GLN A 4 23.35 40.03 56.99
N ILE A 5 23.27 39.48 55.75
CA ILE A 5 22.97 38.09 55.32
C ILE A 5 23.44 37.86 53.86
N LYS A 6 23.90 36.63 53.58
CA LYS A 6 24.26 36.01 52.28
C LYS A 6 23.26 36.29 51.12
N LYS A 7 23.77 36.44 49.89
CA LYS A 7 23.00 36.08 48.68
C LYS A 7 23.89 35.41 47.64
N GLN A 8 23.56 34.16 47.36
CA GLN A 8 24.22 33.25 46.44
C GLN A 8 23.87 33.54 44.97
N ILE A 9 24.88 33.36 44.09
CA ILE A 9 24.88 32.71 42.76
C ILE A 9 23.90 33.25 41.70
N LEU A 10 24.41 33.61 40.51
CA LEU A 10 24.02 32.96 39.25
C LEU A 10 24.95 33.34 38.07
N ILE A 11 25.57 32.30 37.50
CA ILE A 11 26.37 32.28 36.28
C ILE A 11 25.39 32.29 35.09
N GLY A 12 25.51 33.25 34.18
CA GLY A 12 24.70 33.32 32.95
C GLY A 12 25.50 32.83 31.73
N PHE A 13 25.32 31.56 31.36
CA PHE A 13 25.79 31.02 30.08
C PHE A 13 24.56 30.66 29.25
N ALA A 14 24.18 31.53 28.31
CA ALA A 14 23.05 31.31 27.43
C ALA A 14 23.46 30.41 26.25
N ILE A 15 23.23 29.10 26.37
CA ILE A 15 23.33 28.15 25.27
C ILE A 15 22.01 28.15 24.53
N VAL A 16 22.02 28.65 23.29
CA VAL A 16 20.93 28.46 22.32
C VAL A 16 20.99 27.01 21.86
N ALA A 17 20.14 26.17 22.43
CA ALA A 17 19.92 24.80 21.97
C ALA A 17 18.90 24.82 20.82
N THR A 18 19.40 24.85 19.58
CA THR A 18 18.60 24.48 18.41
C THR A 18 18.32 22.97 18.49
N LEU A 19 17.11 22.60 18.89
CA LEU A 19 16.63 21.22 18.79
C LEU A 19 16.37 20.93 17.31
N PHE A 20 17.21 20.10 16.71
CA PHE A 20 16.90 19.41 15.47
C PHE A 20 15.73 18.45 15.75
N ALA A 21 14.51 18.85 15.38
CA ALA A 21 13.40 17.92 15.30
C ALA A 21 13.60 17.04 14.05
N CYS A 22 14.42 16.00 14.18
CA CYS A 22 14.41 14.88 13.24
C CYS A 22 13.17 14.05 13.57
N GLY A 23 12.04 14.37 12.94
CA GLY A 23 10.85 13.53 13.03
C GLY A 23 11.13 12.19 12.35
N ASP A 24 10.67 11.09 12.96
CA ASP A 24 10.81 9.75 12.41
C ASP A 24 10.30 9.72 10.96
N THR A 25 11.18 9.41 10.00
CA THR A 25 10.80 9.25 8.60
C THR A 25 10.15 7.88 8.43
N GLU A 26 8.81 7.83 8.36
CA GLU A 26 8.13 6.60 7.97
C GLU A 26 8.39 6.29 6.49
N ASP A 27 8.90 5.10 6.20
CA ASP A 27 9.07 4.62 4.82
C ASP A 27 7.72 4.62 4.09
N LEU A 28 7.67 5.22 2.90
CA LEU A 28 6.45 5.25 2.09
C LEU A 28 6.06 3.85 1.61
N TYR A 29 7.04 2.98 1.36
CA TYR A 29 6.87 1.66 0.79
C TYR A 29 7.26 0.57 1.78
N SER A 30 6.49 -0.52 1.76
CA SER A 30 6.72 -1.70 2.58
C SER A 30 8.03 -2.39 2.24
N ARG A 31 8.68 -2.93 3.27
CA ARG A 31 9.82 -3.84 3.13
C ARG A 31 9.40 -5.31 3.09
N HIS A 32 8.11 -5.61 3.28
CA HIS A 32 7.59 -6.97 3.11
C HIS A 32 7.77 -7.43 1.66
N PHE A 33 8.09 -8.71 1.49
CA PHE A 33 8.37 -9.27 0.18
C PHE A 33 7.11 -9.29 -0.68
N CYS A 34 7.13 -8.56 -1.80
CA CYS A 34 6.14 -8.60 -2.85
C CYS A 34 6.89 -8.50 -4.18
N ARG A 35 6.63 -9.44 -5.09
CA ARG A 35 7.30 -9.52 -6.38
C ARG A 35 6.33 -10.02 -7.44
N LEU A 36 6.14 -9.23 -8.49
CA LEU A 36 5.36 -9.63 -9.65
C LEU A 36 5.96 -9.03 -10.92
N PHE A 37 6.24 -9.90 -11.89
CA PHE A 37 6.47 -9.50 -13.27
C PHE A 37 5.36 -10.08 -14.13
N PHE A 38 4.60 -9.22 -14.81
CA PHE A 38 3.54 -9.66 -15.73
C PHE A 38 3.59 -8.84 -17.02
N ASP A 39 3.70 -9.52 -18.17
CA ASP A 39 3.73 -8.87 -19.48
C ASP A 39 2.36 -8.96 -20.15
N ASN A 40 1.55 -7.90 -20.00
CA ASN A 40 0.19 -7.88 -20.53
C ASN A 40 0.15 -7.72 -22.05
N SER A 41 1.27 -7.44 -22.72
CA SER A 41 1.33 -7.42 -24.20
C SER A 41 1.16 -8.82 -24.80
N ILE A 42 1.46 -9.87 -24.02
CA ILE A 42 1.32 -11.27 -24.41
C ILE A 42 -0.14 -11.72 -24.26
N TYR A 43 -0.75 -11.39 -23.13
CA TYR A 43 -2.07 -11.90 -22.75
C TYR A 43 -3.24 -11.02 -23.20
N ASN A 44 -2.99 -9.72 -23.41
CA ASN A 44 -4.01 -8.72 -23.74
C ASN A 44 -5.21 -8.77 -22.76
N ASP A 45 -4.92 -8.95 -21.47
CA ASP A 45 -5.95 -9.05 -20.44
C ASP A 45 -6.59 -7.68 -20.22
N ALA A 46 -7.86 -7.57 -20.63
CA ALA A 46 -8.63 -6.33 -20.55
C ALA A 46 -8.94 -5.92 -19.10
N THR A 47 -9.08 -6.88 -18.18
CA THR A 47 -9.33 -6.58 -16.76
C THR A 47 -8.13 -5.86 -16.17
N LEU A 48 -6.93 -6.42 -16.30
CA LEU A 48 -5.70 -5.81 -15.80
C LEU A 48 -5.40 -4.48 -16.51
N ALA A 49 -5.68 -4.39 -17.81
CA ALA A 49 -5.49 -3.18 -18.59
C ALA A 49 -6.24 -1.97 -17.99
N THR A 50 -7.42 -2.18 -17.38
CA THR A 50 -8.15 -1.08 -16.72
C THR A 50 -7.34 -0.42 -15.60
N ALA A 51 -6.69 -1.20 -14.73
CA ALA A 51 -5.86 -0.65 -13.66
C ALA A 51 -4.58 0.02 -14.18
N MET A 52 -4.02 -0.47 -15.30
CA MET A 52 -2.81 0.06 -15.94
C MET A 52 -3.09 1.28 -16.85
N THR A 53 -4.33 1.76 -16.90
CA THR A 53 -4.74 2.96 -17.65
C THR A 53 -4.86 4.16 -16.70
N PRO A 54 -4.13 5.26 -16.92
CA PRO A 54 -4.31 6.48 -16.15
C PRO A 54 -5.76 7.00 -16.21
N ASN A 55 -6.26 7.53 -15.09
CA ASN A 55 -7.61 8.10 -14.96
C ASN A 55 -8.79 7.12 -15.20
N SER A 56 -8.57 5.81 -15.25
CA SER A 56 -9.66 4.83 -15.41
C SER A 56 -10.59 4.73 -14.19
N GLY A 57 -10.11 5.16 -13.01
CA GLY A 57 -10.78 4.92 -11.73
C GLY A 57 -10.83 3.44 -11.33
N ALA A 58 -10.17 2.57 -12.09
CA ALA A 58 -10.19 1.14 -11.88
C ALA A 58 -9.03 0.70 -10.98
N PHE A 59 -9.35 -0.12 -10.00
CA PHE A 59 -8.43 -0.85 -9.15
C PHE A 59 -8.67 -2.34 -9.34
N VAL A 60 -7.61 -3.07 -9.67
CA VAL A 60 -7.66 -4.51 -9.93
C VAL A 60 -6.95 -5.24 -8.80
N THR A 61 -7.68 -6.14 -8.14
CA THR A 61 -7.11 -7.10 -7.21
C THR A 61 -6.47 -8.24 -8.00
N ILE A 62 -5.20 -8.52 -7.72
CA ILE A 62 -4.44 -9.63 -8.30
C ILE A 62 -4.20 -10.67 -7.22
N THR A 63 -4.51 -11.92 -7.52
CA THR A 63 -4.30 -13.06 -6.61
C THR A 63 -3.75 -14.25 -7.38
N ILE A 64 -3.11 -15.18 -6.67
CA ILE A 64 -2.71 -16.47 -7.23
C ILE A 64 -3.63 -17.54 -6.64
N VAL A 65 -4.30 -18.30 -7.51
CA VAL A 65 -5.13 -19.45 -7.14
C VAL A 65 -4.65 -20.64 -7.95
N GLY A 66 -4.01 -21.61 -7.28
CA GLY A 66 -3.33 -22.71 -7.98
C GLY A 66 -2.26 -22.17 -8.91
N LYS A 67 -2.32 -22.55 -10.20
CA LYS A 67 -1.42 -22.05 -11.26
C LYS A 67 -2.06 -20.96 -12.11
N GLN A 68 -2.85 -20.07 -11.50
CA GLN A 68 -3.52 -19.00 -12.22
C GLN A 68 -3.35 -17.66 -11.51
N TYR A 69 -3.04 -16.63 -12.27
CA TYR A 69 -3.34 -15.26 -11.87
C TYR A 69 -4.83 -15.02 -12.03
N VAL A 70 -5.47 -14.47 -11.00
CA VAL A 70 -6.88 -14.07 -11.01
C VAL A 70 -6.93 -12.58 -10.82
N PHE A 71 -7.56 -11.89 -11.79
CA PHE A 71 -7.75 -10.46 -11.80
C PHE A 71 -9.22 -10.14 -11.50
N THR A 72 -9.46 -9.20 -10.59
CA THR A 72 -10.83 -8.75 -10.25
C THR A 72 -10.83 -7.24 -10.10
N SER A 73 -11.49 -6.55 -11.03
CA SER A 73 -11.68 -5.11 -11.00
C SER A 73 -12.77 -4.71 -10.01
N ASN A 74 -12.57 -3.57 -9.35
CA ASN A 74 -13.62 -2.90 -8.58
C ASN A 74 -14.81 -2.43 -9.44
N GLN A 75 -14.71 -2.50 -10.77
CA GLN A 75 -15.77 -2.12 -11.72
C GLN A 75 -16.49 -3.35 -12.32
N GLY A 76 -16.38 -4.52 -11.68
CA GLY A 76 -17.15 -5.71 -12.03
C GLY A 76 -16.54 -6.63 -13.10
N LEU A 77 -15.38 -6.28 -13.67
CA LEU A 77 -14.64 -7.16 -14.58
C LEU A 77 -13.82 -8.20 -13.80
N SER A 78 -13.71 -9.41 -14.36
CA SER A 78 -12.79 -10.43 -13.84
C SER A 78 -12.26 -11.30 -14.96
N SER A 79 -11.03 -11.79 -14.78
CA SER A 79 -10.38 -12.69 -15.74
C SER A 79 -9.33 -13.56 -15.03
N LYS A 80 -8.87 -14.59 -15.74
CA LYS A 80 -7.87 -15.53 -15.25
C LYS A 80 -6.85 -15.81 -16.34
N VAL A 81 -5.59 -15.86 -15.95
CA VAL A 81 -4.46 -16.21 -16.84
C VAL A 81 -3.68 -17.34 -16.20
N ASN A 82 -3.40 -18.39 -16.97
CA ASN A 82 -2.60 -19.52 -16.51
C ASN A 82 -1.13 -19.10 -16.37
N ILE A 83 -0.51 -19.46 -15.26
CA ILE A 83 0.93 -19.29 -15.03
C ILE A 83 1.65 -20.32 -15.90
N THR A 84 2.50 -19.82 -16.79
CA THR A 84 3.34 -20.63 -17.67
C THR A 84 4.58 -21.13 -16.94
N ALA A 85 5.23 -22.18 -17.46
CA ALA A 85 6.48 -22.71 -16.88
C ALA A 85 7.61 -21.65 -16.81
N LYS A 86 7.63 -20.69 -17.76
CA LYS A 86 8.57 -19.57 -17.75
C LYS A 86 8.30 -18.61 -16.58
N GLU A 87 7.03 -18.36 -16.29
CA GLU A 87 6.62 -17.52 -15.15
C GLU A 87 6.81 -18.25 -13.82
N GLU A 88 6.69 -19.57 -13.77
CA GLU A 88 7.02 -20.34 -12.56
C GLU A 88 8.49 -20.18 -12.13
N GLN A 89 9.40 -19.93 -13.09
CA GLN A 89 10.81 -19.61 -12.79
C GLN A 89 10.96 -18.21 -12.19
N MET A 90 10.01 -17.31 -12.42
CA MET A 90 9.95 -15.98 -11.82
C MET A 90 9.13 -16.07 -10.54
N VAL A 91 9.80 -16.26 -9.40
CA VAL A 91 9.12 -16.38 -8.09
C VAL A 91 8.18 -15.18 -7.86
N ALA A 92 6.88 -15.42 -8.01
CA ALA A 92 5.83 -14.43 -7.76
C ALA A 92 5.35 -14.55 -6.32
N VAL A 93 5.39 -13.44 -5.58
CA VAL A 93 4.85 -13.34 -4.23
C VAL A 93 3.95 -12.12 -4.19
N LEU A 94 2.66 -12.34 -3.95
CA LEU A 94 1.67 -11.25 -3.96
C LEU A 94 1.37 -10.81 -2.54
N GLY A 95 2.06 -9.74 -2.12
CA GLY A 95 1.87 -9.14 -0.81
C GLY A 95 2.06 -10.13 0.34
N MET A 96 1.53 -9.79 1.50
CA MET A 96 1.70 -10.58 2.72
C MET A 96 0.81 -11.82 2.78
N ASN A 97 -0.24 -11.90 1.95
CA ASN A 97 -1.18 -13.03 1.97
C ASN A 97 -1.84 -13.29 0.60
N ASN A 98 -1.00 -13.53 -0.41
CA ASN A 98 -1.40 -13.92 -1.78
C ASN A 98 -2.44 -12.97 -2.42
N GLY A 99 -2.25 -11.68 -2.25
CA GLY A 99 -3.14 -10.67 -2.82
C GLY A 99 -2.57 -9.26 -2.75
N ILE A 100 -2.66 -8.56 -3.87
CA ILE A 100 -2.37 -7.14 -4.00
C ILE A 100 -3.48 -6.45 -4.78
N ILE A 101 -3.54 -5.13 -4.71
CA ILE A 101 -4.49 -4.31 -5.46
C ILE A 101 -3.71 -3.23 -6.20
N VAL A 102 -3.86 -3.15 -7.51
CA VAL A 102 -3.14 -2.18 -8.35
C VAL A 102 -4.09 -1.22 -9.04
N GLY A 103 -3.65 0.01 -9.31
CA GLY A 103 -4.43 1.00 -10.06
C GLY A 103 -3.84 2.40 -9.98
N TYR A 104 -4.27 3.27 -10.88
CA TYR A 104 -3.95 4.70 -10.81
C TYR A 104 -4.84 5.40 -9.80
N GLY A 105 -4.22 6.14 -8.87
CA GLY A 105 -4.95 7.12 -8.08
C GLY A 105 -5.32 8.35 -8.91
N THR A 106 -6.45 8.97 -8.57
CA THR A 106 -6.97 10.16 -9.25
C THR A 106 -6.42 11.48 -8.67
N SER A 107 -5.64 11.43 -7.59
CA SER A 107 -4.94 12.62 -7.06
C SER A 107 -3.89 13.12 -8.05
N ILE A 108 -3.61 14.43 -8.07
CA ILE A 108 -2.65 15.05 -9.00
C ILE A 108 -1.28 15.22 -8.31
N PRO A 109 -0.16 14.78 -8.92
CA PRO A 109 -0.08 14.03 -10.18
C PRO A 109 -0.60 12.59 -10.03
N SER A 110 -1.25 12.08 -11.08
CA SER A 110 -1.75 10.70 -11.07
C SER A 110 -0.59 9.72 -10.92
N LYS A 111 -0.73 8.81 -9.95
CA LYS A 111 0.31 7.86 -9.57
C LYS A 111 -0.25 6.45 -9.63
N PHE A 112 0.54 5.53 -10.19
CA PHE A 112 0.24 4.11 -10.14
C PHE A 112 0.62 3.55 -8.78
N TYR A 113 -0.32 2.87 -8.13
CA TYR A 113 -0.12 2.29 -6.81
C TYR A 113 -0.26 0.77 -6.87
N ALA A 114 0.50 0.10 -6.00
CA ALA A 114 0.25 -1.27 -5.59
C ALA A 114 0.06 -1.28 -4.07
N TYR A 115 -1.08 -1.78 -3.63
CA TYR A 115 -1.45 -1.92 -2.24
C TYR A 115 -1.46 -3.40 -1.85
N ASP A 116 -1.13 -3.71 -0.59
CA ASP A 116 -1.49 -5.00 -0.03
C ASP A 116 -3.02 -5.15 0.05
N ARG A 117 -3.54 -6.35 -0.19
CA ARG A 117 -4.99 -6.62 -0.08
C ARG A 117 -5.44 -6.73 1.37
N GLU A 118 -4.53 -6.98 2.31
CA GLU A 118 -4.84 -7.14 3.72
C GLU A 118 -4.95 -5.80 4.44
N CYS A 119 -5.92 -5.68 5.35
CA CYS A 119 -6.06 -4.49 6.17
C CYS A 119 -4.86 -4.35 7.13
N PRO A 120 -4.06 -3.27 7.05
CA PRO A 120 -2.83 -3.12 7.85
C PRO A 120 -3.07 -2.90 9.35
N ASN A 121 -4.33 -2.64 9.74
CA ASN A 121 -4.73 -2.44 11.12
C ASN A 121 -5.34 -3.70 11.76
N CYS A 122 -5.56 -4.77 10.98
CA CYS A 122 -6.12 -6.03 11.47
C CYS A 122 -5.20 -7.22 11.18
N PHE A 123 -4.52 -7.19 10.04
CA PHE A 123 -3.65 -8.27 9.60
C PHE A 123 -2.28 -8.20 10.29
N ASP A 124 -1.85 -9.34 10.80
CA ASP A 124 -0.52 -9.57 11.31
C ASP A 124 0.02 -10.86 10.70
N VAL A 125 1.09 -10.73 9.91
CA VAL A 125 1.75 -11.84 9.21
C VAL A 125 2.40 -12.82 10.19
N ASN A 126 2.71 -12.39 11.41
CA ASN A 126 3.37 -13.21 12.43
C ASN A 126 2.37 -13.85 13.40
N ALA A 127 1.08 -13.54 13.31
CA ALA A 127 0.07 -14.11 14.19
C ALA A 127 -0.10 -15.61 13.90
N LEU A 128 -0.29 -16.40 14.96
CA LEU A 128 -0.56 -17.84 14.87
C LEU A 128 -1.91 -18.18 15.54
N PRO A 129 -2.92 -18.66 14.79
CA PRO A 129 -2.93 -18.83 13.32
C PRO A 129 -3.04 -17.48 12.58
N VAL A 130 -2.44 -17.41 11.38
CA VAL A 130 -2.58 -16.25 10.50
C VAL A 130 -4.03 -16.12 10.07
N ARG A 131 -4.61 -14.92 10.25
CA ARG A 131 -5.99 -14.61 9.86
C ARG A 131 -5.99 -13.55 8.77
N SER A 132 -6.76 -13.79 7.70
CA SER A 132 -6.92 -12.86 6.59
C SER A 132 -8.03 -11.85 6.87
N TYR A 133 -7.77 -10.60 6.55
CA TYR A 133 -8.64 -9.43 6.66
C TYR A 133 -8.63 -8.65 5.34
N LYS A 134 -9.07 -9.33 4.27
CA LYS A 134 -9.08 -8.80 2.90
C LYS A 134 -9.94 -7.54 2.81
N LEU A 135 -9.44 -6.57 2.06
CA LEU A 135 -10.16 -5.35 1.72
C LEU A 135 -11.07 -5.59 0.51
N THR A 136 -12.26 -4.99 0.55
CA THR A 136 -13.15 -4.87 -0.61
C THR A 136 -13.05 -3.45 -1.16
N VAL A 137 -12.93 -3.30 -2.48
CA VAL A 137 -12.79 -1.99 -3.13
C VAL A 137 -14.10 -1.61 -3.80
N SER A 138 -14.60 -0.41 -3.52
CA SER A 138 -15.77 0.16 -4.22
C SER A 138 -15.40 0.74 -5.58
N ASP A 139 -16.41 0.99 -6.41
CA ASP A 139 -16.29 1.62 -7.74
C ASP A 139 -15.53 2.95 -7.70
N PHE A 140 -15.56 3.66 -6.57
CA PHE A 140 -14.90 4.96 -6.37
C PHE A 140 -13.48 4.87 -5.81
N GLY A 141 -12.87 3.68 -5.76
CA GLY A 141 -11.52 3.49 -5.25
C GLY A 141 -11.41 3.66 -3.73
N THR A 142 -12.46 3.27 -3.00
CA THR A 142 -12.42 3.19 -1.54
C THR A 142 -12.29 1.73 -1.10
N ALA A 143 -11.18 1.38 -0.46
CA ALA A 143 -10.99 0.07 0.16
C ALA A 143 -11.64 0.03 1.54
N THR A 144 -12.37 -1.02 1.86
CA THR A 144 -13.07 -1.20 3.14
C THR A 144 -12.67 -2.52 3.79
N CYS A 145 -12.32 -2.45 5.08
CA CYS A 145 -12.12 -3.65 5.89
C CYS A 145 -13.45 -4.08 6.54
N ALA A 146 -13.86 -5.32 6.30
CA ALA A 146 -15.10 -5.85 6.89
C ALA A 146 -15.02 -6.03 8.42
N HIS A 147 -13.81 -6.16 8.98
CA HIS A 147 -13.59 -6.43 10.39
C HIS A 147 -13.56 -5.17 11.26
N CYS A 148 -12.71 -4.20 10.91
CA CYS A 148 -12.60 -2.95 11.68
C CYS A 148 -13.39 -1.78 11.08
N HIS A 149 -14.09 -2.01 9.96
CA HIS A 149 -14.93 -1.02 9.26
C HIS A 149 -14.20 0.23 8.76
N ARG A 150 -12.86 0.28 8.86
CA ARG A 150 -12.06 1.36 8.29
C ARG A 150 -12.21 1.39 6.77
N GLN A 151 -12.28 2.60 6.25
CA GLN A 151 -12.23 2.88 4.82
C GLN A 151 -10.95 3.62 4.49
N TYR A 152 -10.40 3.33 3.32
CA TYR A 152 -9.14 3.88 2.84
C TYR A 152 -9.32 4.48 1.45
N ASN A 153 -8.81 5.70 1.26
CA ASN A 153 -8.82 6.37 -0.02
C ASN A 153 -7.65 5.91 -0.89
N MET A 154 -7.90 4.97 -1.82
CA MET A 154 -6.88 4.44 -2.72
C MET A 154 -6.49 5.43 -3.82
N ASN A 155 -7.30 6.46 -4.05
CA ASN A 155 -6.99 7.53 -4.98
C ASN A 155 -5.89 8.46 -4.48
N ASN A 156 -5.58 8.41 -3.18
CA ASN A 156 -4.59 9.26 -2.52
C ASN A 156 -3.75 8.46 -1.50
N GLY A 157 -2.97 7.49 -2.01
CA GLY A 157 -1.96 6.78 -1.21
C GLY A 157 -2.50 5.88 -0.09
N GLY A 158 -3.81 5.57 -0.07
CA GLY A 158 -4.40 4.62 0.86
C GLY A 158 -4.58 5.15 2.28
N MET A 159 -4.73 6.46 2.46
CA MET A 159 -5.00 7.06 3.78
C MET A 159 -6.36 6.62 4.33
N VAL A 160 -6.48 6.51 5.66
CA VAL A 160 -7.77 6.27 6.33
C VAL A 160 -8.71 7.44 6.03
N SER A 161 -9.83 7.18 5.39
CA SER A 161 -10.87 8.18 5.06
C SER A 161 -12.07 8.10 6.00
N LYS A 162 -12.29 6.96 6.67
CA LYS A 162 -13.35 6.77 7.66
C LYS A 162 -12.97 5.68 8.67
N GLY A 163 -13.44 5.84 9.91
CA GLY A 163 -13.17 4.96 11.03
C GLY A 163 -12.07 5.51 11.94
N ASP A 164 -11.64 4.70 12.90
CA ASP A 164 -10.58 5.08 13.83
C ASP A 164 -9.26 5.38 13.11
N ASN A 165 -8.50 6.32 13.66
CA ASN A 165 -7.12 6.57 13.24
C ASN A 165 -6.31 5.27 13.26
N GLY A 166 -5.30 5.19 12.39
CA GLY A 166 -4.46 4.02 12.26
C GLY A 166 -3.55 4.09 11.04
N LYS A 167 -2.91 2.97 10.74
CA LYS A 167 -2.00 2.82 9.61
C LYS A 167 -2.76 3.05 8.30
N LYS A 168 -2.17 3.82 7.38
CA LYS A 168 -2.55 3.83 5.95
C LYS A 168 -2.33 2.45 5.33
N LEU A 169 -2.87 2.21 4.14
CA LEU A 169 -2.64 0.97 3.39
C LEU A 169 -1.14 0.71 3.18
N THR A 170 -0.74 -0.55 3.30
CA THR A 170 0.60 -1.00 2.98
C THR A 170 0.84 -0.87 1.47
N LEU A 171 1.87 -0.11 1.09
CA LEU A 171 2.23 0.17 -0.30
C LEU A 171 3.41 -0.69 -0.75
N TYR A 172 3.37 -1.17 -1.97
CA TYR A 172 4.51 -1.74 -2.68
C TYR A 172 4.96 -0.79 -3.78
N TYR A 173 6.25 -0.79 -4.08
CA TYR A 173 6.75 -0.07 -5.25
C TYR A 173 6.22 -0.77 -6.49
N ALA A 174 5.71 0.00 -7.46
CA ALA A 174 5.15 -0.57 -8.67
C ALA A 174 5.35 0.36 -9.86
N THR A 175 5.54 -0.23 -11.03
CA THR A 175 5.60 0.49 -12.31
C THR A 175 4.79 -0.25 -13.36
N THR A 176 4.26 0.52 -14.31
CA THR A 176 3.56 0.01 -15.49
C THR A 176 4.05 0.75 -16.72
N THR A 177 4.15 0.05 -17.86
CA THR A 177 4.43 0.67 -19.16
C THR A 177 3.17 0.93 -20.00
N GLY A 178 1.99 0.88 -19.39
CA GLY A 178 0.70 1.16 -20.02
C GLY A 178 -0.26 -0.04 -20.06
N PRO A 179 -1.50 0.12 -20.59
CA PRO A 179 -2.60 -0.84 -20.41
C PRO A 179 -2.27 -2.28 -20.85
N TYR A 180 -1.61 -2.42 -22.00
CA TYR A 180 -1.14 -3.71 -22.54
C TYR A 180 0.39 -3.82 -22.48
N GLY A 181 0.98 -3.22 -21.45
CA GLY A 181 2.42 -3.19 -21.21
C GLY A 181 2.85 -4.16 -20.12
N LYS A 182 4.01 -3.87 -19.51
CA LYS A 182 4.59 -4.65 -18.42
C LYS A 182 4.18 -4.07 -17.08
N LEU A 183 3.74 -4.92 -16.16
CA LEU A 183 3.57 -4.64 -14.75
C LEU A 183 4.78 -5.18 -13.99
N ASN A 184 5.43 -4.32 -13.21
CA ASN A 184 6.50 -4.69 -12.29
C ASN A 184 6.16 -4.23 -10.88
N ILE A 185 6.33 -5.14 -9.92
CA ILE A 185 6.27 -4.91 -8.48
C ILE A 185 7.52 -5.54 -7.87
#